data_AF-A0A831UQD3-F1
#
_entry.id   AF-A0A831UQD3-F1
#
_cell.length_a   1.000
_cell.length_b   1.000
_cell.length_c   1.000
_cell.angle_alpha   90.00
_cell.angle_beta   90.00
_cell.angle_gamma   90.00
#
_symmetry.space_group_name_H-M   'P 1'
#
loop_
_entity.id
_entity.type
_entity.pdbx_description
1 polymer ?
#
loop_
_entity_poly.entity_id
_entity_poly.type
_entity_poly.pdbx_seq_one_letter_code
_entity_poly.pdbx_strand_id
1 'polypeptide(L)' 'MSGTVPQPTPVFRFIHVGNLSTCLKRGGLHAPNATPSDGLAWRTIFNVELQRARGNKTVPCGPCGVLHDYVPFY' A
#
# COMPACT_ATOMS: atom_id res chain seq x y z
N MET A 1 32.18 -12.96 -8.19
CA MET A 1 31.73 -11.61 -8.59
C MET A 1 31.11 -10.97 -7.35
N SER A 2 31.76 -9.97 -6.76
CA SER A 2 31.21 -9.25 -5.61
C SER A 2 30.25 -8.20 -6.15
N GLY A 3 28.94 -8.41 -5.98
CA GLY A 3 27.92 -7.47 -6.42
C GLY A 3 27.98 -6.20 -5.60
N THR A 4 27.94 -5.04 -6.24
CA THR A 4 27.84 -3.74 -5.56
C THR A 4 26.59 -3.72 -4.68
N VAL A 5 26.73 -3.30 -3.42
CA VAL A 5 25.58 -3.06 -2.54
C VAL A 5 24.71 -1.97 -3.19
N PRO A 6 23.42 -2.24 -3.46
CA PRO A 6 22.56 -1.25 -4.10
C PRO A 6 22.39 -0.02 -3.21
N GLN A 7 22.37 1.17 -3.83
CA GLN A 7 22.02 2.39 -3.14
C GLN A 7 20.53 2.36 -2.78
N PRO A 8 20.14 2.53 -1.50
CA PRO A 8 18.73 2.53 -1.13
C PRO A 8 17.97 3.66 -1.83
N THR A 9 16.86 3.33 -2.50
CA THR A 9 15.92 4.30 -3.06
C THR A 9 14.73 4.46 -2.12
N PRO A 10 14.57 5.59 -1.42
CA PRO A 10 13.44 5.81 -0.54
C PRO A 10 12.12 5.81 -1.34
N VAL A 11 11.13 5.06 -0.88
CA VAL A 11 9.77 5.06 -1.42
C VAL A 11 8.85 5.71 -0.40
N PHE A 12 8.14 6.76 -0.82
CA PHE A 12 7.21 7.50 0.04
C PHE A 12 5.77 7.23 -0.38
N ARG A 13 4.87 7.22 0.61
CA ARG A 13 3.43 7.04 0.38
C ARG A 13 2.66 8.16 1.06
N PHE A 14 1.83 8.86 0.27
CA PHE A 14 0.89 9.83 0.83
C PHE A 14 -0.22 9.11 1.60
N ILE A 15 -0.54 9.64 2.78
CA ILE A 15 -1.61 9.15 3.66
C ILE A 15 -2.39 10.33 4.24
N HIS A 16 -3.59 10.07 4.73
CA HIS A 16 -4.33 11.06 5.51
C HIS A 16 -3.63 11.30 6.85
N VAL A 17 -3.47 12.55 7.30
CA VAL A 17 -2.78 12.88 8.56
C VAL A 17 -3.38 12.14 9.77
N GLY A 18 -4.71 11.95 9.78
CA GLY A 18 -5.41 11.18 10.80
C GLY A 18 -5.02 9.70 10.91
N ASN A 19 -4.32 9.14 9.91
CA ASN A 19 -3.83 7.76 9.95
C ASN A 19 -2.47 7.63 10.65
N LEU A 20 -1.81 8.74 10.99
CA LEU A 20 -0.48 8.70 11.62
C LEU A 20 -0.48 7.88 12.91
N SER A 21 -1.49 8.08 13.77
CA SER A 21 -1.63 7.32 15.02
C SER A 21 -1.82 5.82 14.77
N THR A 22 -2.59 5.44 13.75
CA THR A 22 -2.77 4.04 13.34
C THR A 22 -1.44 3.43 12.88
N CYS A 23 -0.67 4.12 12.04
CA CYS A 23 0.64 3.64 11.59
C CYS A 23 1.62 3.47 12.75
N LEU A 24 1.68 4.42 13.67
CA LEU A 24 2.55 4.33 14.85
C LEU A 24 2.16 3.17 15.77
N LYS A 25 0.86 2.97 16.02
CA LYS A 25 0.37 1.82 16.82
C LYS A 25 0.69 0.48 16.19
N ARG A 26 0.66 0.39 14.86
CA ARG A 26 1.03 -0.83 14.12
C ARG A 26 2.54 -1.03 13.98
N GLY A 27 3.34 -0.01 14.30
CA GLY A 27 4.79 -0.02 14.06
C GLY A 27 5.17 0.04 12.58
N GLY A 28 4.25 0.45 11.70
CA GLY A 28 4.49 0.44 10.26
C GLY A 28 3.25 0.74 9.40
N LEU A 29 3.46 0.68 8.08
CA LEU A 29 2.43 0.83 7.08
C LEU A 29 2.15 -0.52 6.42
N HIS A 30 0.88 -0.91 6.37
CA HIS A 30 0.46 -2.16 5.74
C HIS A 30 -0.04 -1.93 4.31
N ALA A 31 0.18 -2.93 3.46
CA ALA A 31 -0.51 -3.01 2.18
C ALA A 31 -2.03 -3.20 2.44
N PRO A 32 -2.91 -2.68 1.57
CA PRO A 32 -4.36 -2.82 1.73
C PRO A 32 -4.81 -4.28 1.88
N ASN A 33 -4.13 -5.22 1.22
CA ASN A 33 -4.41 -6.66 1.26
C ASN A 33 -3.77 -7.40 2.45
N ALA A 34 -2.94 -6.73 3.25
CA ALA A 34 -2.20 -7.32 4.38
C ALA A 34 -2.40 -6.50 5.67
N THR A 35 -3.54 -5.82 5.78
CA THR A 35 -3.87 -5.01 6.96
C THR A 35 -4.41 -5.90 8.08
N PRO A 36 -3.90 -5.78 9.33
CA PRO A 36 -4.40 -6.55 10.47
C PRO A 36 -5.86 -6.20 10.80
N SER A 37 -6.60 -7.18 11.30
CA SER A 37 -7.97 -6.98 11.82
C SER A 37 -7.94 -6.47 13.26
N ASP A 38 -7.35 -5.30 13.48
CA ASP A 38 -7.09 -4.71 14.80
C ASP A 38 -8.09 -3.61 15.21
N GLY A 39 -9.11 -3.35 14.38
CA GLY A 39 -10.13 -2.33 14.62
C GLY A 39 -9.62 -0.88 14.54
N LEU A 40 -8.36 -0.64 14.18
CA LEU A 40 -7.84 0.71 14.03
C LEU A 40 -8.40 1.38 12.78
N ALA A 41 -8.89 2.62 12.96
CA ALA A 41 -9.47 3.39 11.89
C ALA A 41 -8.45 3.72 10.79
N TRP A 42 -8.93 3.73 9.54
CA TRP A 42 -8.17 4.12 8.37
C TRP A 42 -8.99 5.05 7.47
N ARG A 43 -8.46 6.23 7.16
CA ARG A 43 -9.08 7.20 6.26
C ARG A 43 -8.37 7.19 4.91
N THR A 44 -9.10 6.88 3.85
CA THR A 44 -8.58 7.01 2.48
C THR A 44 -8.46 8.48 2.05
N ILE A 45 -7.43 8.77 1.26
CA ILE A 45 -7.24 10.07 0.56
C ILE A 45 -7.69 10.02 -0.91
N PHE A 46 -7.89 8.83 -1.47
CA PHE A 46 -8.29 8.64 -2.86
C PHE A 46 -9.80 8.47 -2.99
N ASN A 47 -10.31 8.74 -4.20
CA ASN A 47 -11.69 8.46 -4.58
C ASN A 47 -12.04 6.99 -4.28
N VAL A 48 -13.12 6.79 -3.52
CA VAL A 48 -13.54 5.48 -3.00
C VAL A 48 -14.00 4.56 -4.12
N GLU A 49 -14.71 5.08 -5.12
CA GLU A 49 -15.21 4.31 -6.26
C GLU A 49 -14.05 3.80 -7.12
N LEU A 50 -13.06 4.64 -7.39
CA LEU A 50 -11.88 4.24 -8.14
C LEU A 50 -11.06 3.19 -7.39
N GLN A 51 -10.89 3.32 -6.07
CA GLN A 51 -10.23 2.28 -5.28
C GLN A 51 -11.00 0.96 -5.27
N ARG A 52 -12.33 1.01 -5.20
CA ARG A 52 -13.17 -0.18 -5.33
C ARG A 52 -12.99 -0.84 -6.70
N ALA A 53 -13.03 -0.06 -7.77
CA ALA A 53 -12.80 -0.56 -9.13
C ALA A 53 -11.42 -1.22 -9.28
N ARG A 54 -10.37 -0.61 -8.72
CA ARG A 54 -9.01 -1.18 -8.69
C ARG A 54 -8.92 -2.45 -7.84
N GLY A 55 -9.64 -2.50 -6.72
CA GLY A 55 -9.73 -3.68 -5.86
C GLY A 55 -10.44 -4.88 -6.51
N ASN A 56 -11.19 -4.64 -7.59
CA ASN A 56 -11.92 -5.68 -8.32
C ASN A 56 -11.33 -5.99 -9.69
N LYS A 57 -10.37 -5.19 -10.17
CA LYS A 57 -9.76 -5.39 -11.49
C LYS A 57 -8.59 -6.35 -11.39
N THR A 58 -8.82 -7.58 -11.84
CA THR A 58 -7.81 -8.65 -11.87
C THR A 58 -6.65 -8.32 -12.81
N VAL A 59 -5.44 -8.71 -12.42
CA VAL A 59 -4.25 -8.61 -13.26
C VAL A 59 -3.98 -9.98 -13.88
N PRO A 60 -4.06 -10.13 -15.21
CA PRO A 60 -4.00 -11.44 -15.87
C PRO A 60 -2.55 -11.97 -16.06
N CYS A 61 -1.55 -11.25 -15.56
CA CYS A 61 -0.14 -11.55 -15.76
C CYS A 61 0.68 -11.26 -14.50
N GLY A 62 1.94 -11.70 -14.47
CA GLY A 62 2.82 -11.47 -13.33
C GLY A 62 2.33 -12.19 -12.06
N PRO A 63 2.47 -11.60 -10.86
CA PRO A 63 2.04 -12.23 -9.61
C PRO A 63 0.51 -12.28 -9.41
N CYS A 64 -0.27 -12.03 -10.47
CA CYS A 64 -1.74 -12.02 -10.46
C CYS A 64 -2.29 -10.99 -9.44
N GLY A 65 -3.42 -11.31 -8.77
CA GLY A 65 -4.08 -10.41 -7.84
C GLY A 65 -4.94 -9.35 -8.53
N VAL A 66 -5.12 -8.21 -7.88
CA VAL A 66 -5.89 -7.07 -8.39
C VAL A 66 -5.01 -5.83 -8.49
N LEU A 67 -5.42 -4.84 -9.29
CA LEU A 67 -4.64 -3.60 -9.46
C LEU A 67 -4.31 -2.90 -8.12
N HIS A 68 -5.14 -3.08 -7.09
CA HIS A 68 -4.92 -2.48 -5.78
C HIS A 68 -3.81 -3.16 -4.96
N ASP A 69 -3.31 -4.33 -5.38
CA ASP A 69 -2.17 -4.99 -4.74
C ASP A 69 -0.82 -4.37 -5.15
N TYR A 70 -0.82 -3.55 -6.20
CA TYR A 70 0.39 -2.97 -6.78
C TYR A 70 0.61 -1.54 -6.25
N VAL A 71 1.85 -1.21 -5.91
CA VAL A 71 2.25 0.14 -5.55
C VAL A 71 2.43 0.96 -6.83
N PRO A 72 1.63 2.02 -7.06
CA PRO A 72 1.89 2.91 -8.18
C PRO A 72 3.22 3.62 -7.94
N PHE A 73 4.17 3.46 -8.86
CA PHE A 73 5.37 4.29 -8.90
C PHE A 73 4.99 5.65 -9.50
N TYR A 74 5.27 6.71 -8.75
CA TYR A 74 5.27 8.09 -9.21
C TYR A 74 6.68 8.64 -9.08
#